data_AF-A0A534J418-F1
#
_entry.id   AF-A0A534J418-F1
#
_cell.length_a   1.000
_cell.length_b   1.000
_cell.length_c   1.000
_cell.angle_alpha   90.00
_cell.angle_beta   90.00
_cell.angle_gamma   90.00
#
_symmetry.space_group_name_H-M   'P 1'
#
loop_
_entity.id
_entity.type
_entity.pdbx_description
1 polymer ?
#
loop_
_entity_poly.entity_id
_entity_poly.type
_entity_poly.pdbx_seq_one_letter_code
_entity_poly.pdbx_strand_id
1 'polypeptide(L)' 'MKASPRETYDELLGKLLASIPEGDDEGRYTDAFRVGLLNARLDMREGRLTHLRQVKKRLAP' A
#
# COMPACT_ATOMS: atom_id res chain seq x y z
N MET A 1 2.52 -2.03 -35.65
CA MET A 1 2.14 -1.88 -34.23
C MET A 1 3.06 -0.83 -33.61
N LYS A 2 2.52 0.29 -33.11
CA LYS A 2 3.34 1.25 -32.36
C LYS A 2 3.66 0.61 -31.01
N ALA A 3 4.94 0.30 -30.76
CA ALA A 3 5.39 -0.15 -29.45
C ALA A 3 5.14 1.00 -28.46
N SER A 4 4.32 0.76 -27.44
CA SER A 4 4.27 1.70 -26.32
C SER A 4 5.67 1.78 -25.70
N PRO A 5 6.12 2.97 -25.27
CA PRO A 5 7.37 3.10 -24.53
C PRO A 5 7.36 2.08 -23.39
N ARG A 6 8.47 1.34 -23.22
CA ARG A 6 8.61 0.45 -22.07
C ARG A 6 8.65 1.34 -20.84
N GLU A 7 7.64 1.23 -19.99
CA GLU A 7 7.63 1.90 -18.69
C GLU A 7 8.85 1.45 -17.89
N THR A 8 9.56 2.43 -17.34
CA THR A 8 10.71 2.21 -16.46
C THR A 8 10.23 1.81 -15.06
N TYR A 9 11.10 1.15 -14.29
CA TYR A 9 10.76 0.82 -12.90
C TYR A 9 10.45 2.05 -12.06
N ASP A 10 11.16 3.17 -12.27
CA ASP A 10 10.92 4.42 -11.54
C ASP A 10 9.54 5.02 -11.85
N GLU A 11 9.11 4.98 -13.12
CA GLU A 11 7.76 5.42 -13.51
C GLU A 11 6.67 4.54 -12.86
N LEU A 12 6.87 3.23 -12.84
CA LEU A 12 5.95 2.30 -12.19
C LEU A 12 5.88 2.54 -10.67
N LEU A 13 7.03 2.71 -10.01
CA LEU A 13 7.11 3.01 -8.59
C LEU A 13 6.45 4.35 -8.27
N GLY A 14 6.68 5.36 -9.11
CA GLY A 14 6.03 6.68 -9.00
C GLY A 14 4.51 6.58 -9.06
N LYS A 15 3.96 5.80 -10.01
CA LYS A 15 2.51 5.57 -10.12
C LYS A 15 1.94 4.82 -8.92
N LEU A 16 2.65 3.82 -8.41
CA LEU A 16 2.25 3.08 -7.21
C LEU A 16 2.19 4.00 -5.99
N LEU A 17 3.20 4.83 -5.77
CA LEU A 17 3.23 5.79 -4.67
C LEU A 17 2.14 6.87 -4.82
N ALA A 18 1.88 7.33 -6.04
CA ALA A 18 0.79 8.28 -6.32
C ALA A 18 -0.61 7.71 -6.07
N SER A 19 -0.75 6.37 -6.07
CA SER A 19 -2.02 5.71 -5.69
C SER A 19 -2.31 5.78 -4.19
N ILE A 20 -1.31 6.09 -3.37
CA ILE A 20 -1.45 6.24 -1.92
C ILE A 20 -1.76 7.71 -1.62
N PRO A 21 -2.84 8.01 -0.87
CA PRO A 21 -3.14 9.37 -0.45
C PRO A 21 -1.94 10.00 0.28
N GLU A 22 -1.77 11.31 0.13
CA GLU A 22 -0.73 12.07 0.85
C GLU A 22 -1.13 12.41 2.29
N GLY A 23 -2.42 12.23 2.61
CA GLY A 23 -3.02 12.58 3.88
C GLY A 23 -4.52 12.34 3.87
N ASP A 24 -5.14 12.69 4.98
CA ASP A 24 -6.59 12.72 5.18
C ASP A 24 -6.99 13.97 5.99
N ASP A 25 -8.18 13.98 6.58
CA ASP A 25 -8.69 15.09 7.38
C ASP A 25 -7.84 15.37 8.63
N GLU A 26 -6.98 14.43 9.06
CA GLU A 26 -6.04 14.60 10.18
C GLU A 26 -4.69 15.20 9.75
N GLY A 27 -4.45 15.30 8.45
CA GLY A 27 -3.28 15.97 7.87
C GLY A 27 -2.41 15.08 6.99
N ARG A 28 -1.15 15.49 6.80
CA ARG A 28 -0.22 14.81 5.88
C ARG A 28 0.38 13.57 6.51
N TYR A 29 0.40 12.48 5.75
CA TYR A 29 1.09 11.25 6.10
C TYR A 29 2.60 11.40 5.99
N THR A 30 3.31 10.72 6.88
CA THR A 30 4.76 10.53 6.77
C THR A 30 5.07 9.51 5.68
N ASP A 31 6.27 9.58 5.10
CA ASP A 31 6.71 8.62 4.09
C ASP A 31 6.66 7.17 4.60
N ALA A 32 7.07 6.96 5.87
CA ALA A 32 7.00 5.65 6.51
C ALA A 32 5.56 5.12 6.59
N PHE A 33 4.59 5.98 6.90
CA PHE A 33 3.18 5.60 6.93
C PHE A 33 2.64 5.28 5.53
N ARG A 34 2.99 6.08 4.52
CA ARG A 34 2.59 5.83 3.12
C ARG A 34 3.13 4.50 2.60
N VAL A 35 4.37 4.16 2.93
CA VAL A 35 4.96 2.85 2.62
C VAL A 35 4.19 1.72 3.32
N GLY A 36 3.84 1.90 4.59
CA GLY A 36 3.00 0.96 5.33
C GLY A 36 1.63 0.73 4.67
N LEU A 37 0.96 1.79 4.23
CA LEU A 37 -0.32 1.70 3.50
C LEU A 37 -0.19 0.97 2.16
N LEU A 38 0.89 1.22 1.42
CA LEU A 38 1.16 0.49 0.17
C LEU A 38 1.33 -1.00 0.42
N ASN A 39 2.13 -1.38 1.41
CA ASN A 39 2.33 -2.78 1.79
C ASN A 39 1.01 -3.44 2.21
N ALA A 40 0.20 -2.75 3.03
CA ALA A 40 -1.12 -3.26 3.43
C ALA A 40 -2.04 -3.51 2.23
N ARG A 41 -2.06 -2.60 1.23
CA ARG A 41 -2.85 -2.79 0.00
C ARG A 41 -2.35 -3.97 -0.84
N LEU A 42 -1.03 -4.18 -0.91
CA LEU A 42 -0.46 -5.34 -1.58
C LEU A 42 -0.83 -6.64 -0.85
N ASP A 43 -0.78 -6.66 0.49
CA ASP A 43 -1.19 -7.81 1.29
C ASP A 43 -2.67 -8.13 1.14
N MET A 44 -3.54 -7.11 1.04
CA MET A 44 -4.96 -7.29 0.73
C MET A 44 -5.14 -7.96 -0.63
N ARG A 45 -4.44 -7.47 -1.66
CA ARG A 45 -4.50 -8.02 -3.02
C ARG A 45 -4.05 -9.49 -3.06
N GLU A 46 -3.02 -9.83 -2.31
CA GLU A 46 -2.41 -11.15 -2.29
C GLU A 46 -3.08 -12.11 -1.28
N GLY A 47 -4.15 -11.68 -0.62
CA GLY A 47 -4.88 -12.50 0.36
C GLY A 47 -4.08 -12.80 1.64
N ARG A 48 -3.03 -12.03 1.94
CA ARG A 48 -2.17 -12.20 3.13
C ARG A 48 -2.73 -11.52 4.39
N LEU A 49 -4.05 -11.32 4.46
CA LEU A 49 -4.71 -10.68 5.58
C LEU A 49 -4.90 -11.66 6.73
N THR A 50 -4.65 -11.19 7.96
CA THR A 50 -5.03 -11.95 9.17
C THR A 50 -6.46 -11.59 9.56
N HIS A 51 -7.30 -12.61 9.82
CA HIS A 51 -8.67 -12.34 10.25
C HIS A 51 -8.68 -11.70 11.64
N LEU A 52 -9.47 -10.62 11.83
CA LEU A 52 -9.65 -9.93 13.11
C LEU A 52 -9.85 -10.86 14.32
N ARG A 53 -10.59 -11.98 14.16
CA ARG A 53 -10.81 -12.96 15.22
C ARG A 53 -9.51 -13.62 15.69
N GLN A 54 -8.59 -13.90 14.77
CA GLN A 54 -7.28 -14.48 15.08
C GLN A 54 -6.37 -13.45 15.76
N VAL A 55 -6.42 -12.19 15.33
CA VAL A 55 -5.67 -11.10 15.96
C VAL A 55 -6.12 -10.90 17.41
N LYS A 56 -7.44 -10.81 17.65
CA LYS A 56 -7.99 -10.64 19.01
C LYS A 56 -7.58 -11.77 19.97
N LYS A 57 -7.51 -13.01 19.49
CA LYS A 57 -7.05 -14.15 20.31
C LYS A 57 -5.57 -14.06 20.69
N ARG A 58 -4.73 -13.44 19.85
CA ARG A 58 -3.29 -13.29 20.08
C ARG A 58 -2.95 -12.10 20.97
N LEU A 59 -3.80 -11.07 20.97
CA LEU A 59 -3.61 -9.83 21.74
C LEU A 59 -4.40 -9.84 23.06
N ALA A 60 -5.23 -10.85 23.29
CA ALA A 60 -5.87 -11.03 24.59
C ALA A 60 -4.81 -11.43 25.64
N PRO A 61 -4.83 -10.80 26.83
CA PRO A 61 -3.89 -11.09 27.92
C PRO A 61 -4.01 -12.53 28.44
#